data_AF-B3N0D9-F1
#
_entry.id   AF-B3N0D9-F1
#
_cell.length_a   1.000
_cell.length_b   1.000
_cell.length_c   1.000
_cell.angle_alpha   90.00
_cell.angle_beta   90.00
_cell.angle_gamma   90.00
#
_symmetry.space_group_name_H-M   'P 1'
#
loop_
_entity.id
_entity.type
_entity.pdbx_description
1 polymer ?
#
loop_
_entity_poly.entity_id
_entity_poly.type
_entity_poly.pdbx_seq_one_letter_code
_entity_poly.pdbx_strand_id
1 'polypeptide(L)'
;MVNPNHKISPHLNGTPSNYIYLAANADYGRSLSKLCERSLLQKQRILLINSRQGSAELHNLEKYSTLQIVHMPDIESTPHGFLDFPDRDLDLVIFDLNSIVLNALHRPVMQQCSTDKLVRHIAKCSAAFANYREQLQARCKSVNTVLVMSQDSYPLTQAQFKLLCGLYFCGNECHTSLSKLAGRIFSSQ
;
A
#
# COMPACT_ATOMS: atom_id res chain seq x y z
N MET A 1 12.45 -45.28 -12.73
CA MET A 1 11.94 -45.30 -11.34
C MET A 1 12.12 -43.90 -10.78
N VAL A 2 11.03 -43.14 -10.59
CA VAL A 2 11.07 -41.74 -10.14
C VAL A 2 10.45 -41.67 -8.74
N ASN A 3 11.15 -40.97 -7.86
CA ASN A 3 10.96 -40.89 -6.41
C ASN A 3 9.59 -40.28 -6.02
N PRO A 4 8.77 -40.91 -5.14
CA PRO A 4 7.37 -40.49 -4.92
C PRO A 4 7.16 -39.44 -3.81
N ASN A 5 8.19 -38.76 -3.32
CA ASN A 5 8.08 -37.84 -2.16
C ASN A 5 8.24 -36.36 -2.50
N HIS A 6 7.44 -35.85 -3.45
CA HIS A 6 7.18 -34.41 -3.52
C HIS A 6 5.98 -34.08 -2.63
N LYS A 7 6.26 -33.72 -1.37
CA LYS A 7 5.29 -33.10 -0.48
C LYS A 7 4.82 -31.81 -1.14
N ILE A 8 3.59 -31.83 -1.64
CA ILE A 8 2.86 -30.64 -2.05
C ILE A 8 2.64 -29.83 -0.76
N SER A 9 3.36 -28.71 -0.63
CA SER A 9 3.09 -27.72 0.42
C SER A 9 1.64 -27.25 0.27
N PRO A 10 0.88 -27.10 1.37
CA PRO A 10 -0.48 -26.59 1.28
C PRO A 10 -0.41 -25.10 0.98
N HIS A 11 -0.43 -24.74 -0.31
CA HIS A 11 -0.78 -23.39 -0.71
C HIS A 11 -2.26 -23.20 -0.38
N LEU A 12 -2.53 -22.55 0.76
CA LEU A 12 -3.85 -22.07 1.12
C LEU A 12 -4.31 -21.08 0.04
N ASN A 13 -5.35 -21.47 -0.70
CA ASN A 13 -6.01 -20.67 -1.73
C ASN A 13 -6.83 -19.54 -1.08
N GLY A 14 -6.17 -18.52 -0.54
CA GLY A 14 -6.79 -17.24 -0.21
C GLY A 14 -6.96 -16.41 -1.48
N THR A 15 -8.19 -15.95 -1.78
CA THR A 15 -8.40 -14.98 -2.86
C THR A 15 -7.71 -13.67 -2.49
N PRO A 16 -6.90 -13.06 -3.39
CA PRO A 16 -6.26 -11.77 -3.11
C PRO A 16 -7.28 -10.74 -2.62
N SER A 17 -7.02 -10.15 -1.45
CA SER A 17 -7.92 -9.16 -0.87
C SER A 17 -7.30 -7.76 -0.94
N ASN A 18 -8.15 -6.78 -1.23
CA ASN A 18 -7.77 -5.38 -1.36
C ASN A 18 -8.37 -4.58 -0.21
N TYR A 19 -7.52 -3.92 0.56
CA TYR A 19 -7.93 -3.19 1.74
C TYR A 19 -7.61 -1.71 1.62
N ILE A 20 -8.46 -0.86 2.20
CA ILE A 20 -8.16 0.53 2.48
C ILE A 20 -8.06 0.67 3.99
N TYR A 21 -6.98 1.28 4.48
CA TYR A 21 -6.81 1.65 5.87
C TYR A 21 -6.82 3.17 6.02
N LEU A 22 -7.86 3.70 6.65
CA LEU A 22 -8.00 5.11 6.99
C LEU A 22 -7.50 5.34 8.41
N ALA A 23 -6.23 5.70 8.54
CA ALA A 23 -5.59 5.94 9.83
C ALA A 23 -5.92 7.35 10.35
N ALA A 24 -6.13 7.46 11.68
CA ALA A 24 -6.22 8.76 12.34
C ALA A 24 -4.88 9.50 12.21
N ASN A 25 -4.93 10.80 11.95
CA ASN A 25 -3.76 11.57 11.50
C ASN A 25 -2.67 11.66 12.56
N ALA A 26 -3.08 11.90 13.82
CA ALA A 26 -2.18 11.94 14.97
C ALA A 26 -1.40 10.63 15.17
N ASP A 27 -1.97 9.51 14.73
CA ASP A 27 -1.38 8.18 14.84
C ASP A 27 -0.97 7.60 13.48
N TYR A 28 -0.93 8.39 12.40
CA TYR A 28 -0.73 7.86 11.04
C TYR A 28 0.56 7.06 10.91
N GLY A 29 1.71 7.70 11.20
CA GLY A 29 3.03 7.07 11.06
C GLY A 29 3.19 5.86 11.98
N ARG A 30 2.70 5.98 13.21
CA ARG A 30 2.67 4.90 14.19
C ARG A 30 1.82 3.72 13.72
N SER A 31 0.65 3.98 13.12
CA SER A 31 -0.26 2.94 12.66
C SER A 31 0.29 2.21 11.46
N LEU A 32 0.93 2.92 10.53
CA LEU A 32 1.66 2.33 9.41
C LEU A 32 2.81 1.44 9.90
N SER A 33 3.66 1.95 10.80
CA SER A 33 4.77 1.17 11.38
C SER A 33 4.26 -0.07 12.12
N LYS A 34 3.20 0.04 12.93
CA LYS A 34 2.58 -1.10 13.62
C LYS A 34 1.96 -2.12 12.67
N LEU A 35 1.39 -1.68 11.54
CA LEU A 35 0.88 -2.59 10.51
C LEU A 35 2.02 -3.43 9.94
N CYS A 36 3.11 -2.77 9.52
CA CYS A 36 4.30 -3.44 9.03
C CYS A 36 4.88 -4.39 10.09
N GLU A 37 5.08 -3.91 11.33
CA GLU A 37 5.62 -4.71 12.43
C GLU A 37 4.81 -5.99 12.68
N ARG A 38 3.47 -5.87 12.76
CA ARG A 38 2.60 -7.04 12.98
C ARG A 38 2.71 -8.07 11.87
N SER A 39 2.75 -7.63 10.62
CA SER A 39 2.91 -8.52 9.47
C SER A 39 4.29 -9.18 9.45
N LEU A 40 5.35 -8.44 9.78
CA LEU A 40 6.72 -8.99 9.87
C LEU A 40 6.86 -10.01 10.99
N LEU A 41 6.20 -9.80 12.14
CA LEU A 41 6.15 -10.78 13.23
C LEU A 41 5.43 -12.08 12.84
N GLN A 42 4.50 -12.01 11.88
CA GLN A 42 3.88 -13.18 11.24
C GLN A 42 4.73 -13.76 10.10
N LYS A 43 5.98 -13.30 9.93
CA LYS A 43 6.91 -13.71 8.88
C LYS A 43 6.43 -13.43 7.46
N GLN A 44 5.49 -12.50 7.28
CA GLN A 44 5.06 -12.07 5.96
C GLN A 44 6.20 -11.33 5.24
N ARG A 45 6.33 -11.57 3.94
CA ARG A 45 7.14 -10.80 3.01
C ARG A 45 6.34 -9.57 2.58
N ILE A 46 6.83 -8.41 2.98
CA ILE A 46 6.13 -7.14 2.82
C ILE A 46 6.88 -6.25 1.85
N LEU A 47 6.15 -5.67 0.90
CA LEU A 47 6.59 -4.52 0.13
C LEU A 47 5.90 -3.26 0.63
N LEU A 48 6.65 -2.33 1.22
CA LEU A 48 6.16 -1.01 1.62
C LEU A 48 6.57 0.03 0.58
N ILE A 49 5.60 0.76 0.05
CA ILE A 49 5.80 1.82 -0.94
C ILE A 49 5.38 3.13 -0.29
N ASN A 50 6.30 4.07 -0.14
CA ASN A 50 6.05 5.34 0.52
C ASN A 50 6.94 6.45 -0.06
N SER A 51 6.74 7.69 0.39
CA SER A 51 7.68 8.79 0.12
C SER A 51 8.40 9.29 1.38
N ARG A 52 8.33 8.55 2.49
CA ARG A 52 8.86 8.96 3.80
C ARG A 52 10.34 8.57 3.91
N GLN A 53 11.23 9.49 3.58
CA GLN A 53 12.65 9.30 3.88
C GLN A 53 12.93 9.54 5.36
N GLY A 54 13.71 8.65 5.99
CA GLY A 54 14.22 8.85 7.35
C GLY A 54 13.19 8.79 8.48
N SER A 55 12.05 8.10 8.30
CA SER A 55 11.11 7.87 9.40
C SER A 55 11.76 6.94 10.44
N ALA A 56 11.98 7.46 11.65
CA ALA A 56 12.53 6.69 12.77
C ALA A 56 11.69 5.44 13.07
N GLU A 57 10.37 5.53 12.89
CA GLU A 57 9.44 4.41 13.08
C GLU A 57 9.59 3.30 12.04
N LEU A 58 10.03 3.63 10.82
CA LEU A 58 10.28 2.66 9.76
C LEU A 58 11.71 2.12 9.79
N HIS A 59 12.69 2.95 10.18
CA HIS A 59 14.09 2.55 10.31
C HIS A 59 14.28 1.34 11.25
N ASN A 60 13.50 1.28 12.34
CA ASN A 60 13.51 0.15 13.26
C ASN A 60 13.01 -1.18 12.65
N LEU A 61 12.32 -1.12 11.51
CA LEU A 61 11.78 -2.28 10.81
C LEU A 61 12.73 -2.78 9.71
N GLU A 62 13.74 -2.02 9.32
CA GLU A 62 14.71 -2.42 8.29
C GLU A 62 15.58 -3.61 8.74
N LYS A 63 15.60 -3.92 10.03
CA LYS A 63 16.22 -5.13 10.59
C LYS A 63 15.57 -6.44 10.10
N TYR A 64 14.33 -6.38 9.59
CA TYR A 64 13.63 -7.56 9.09
C TYR A 64 13.93 -7.78 7.61
N SER A 65 14.58 -8.89 7.28
CA SER A 65 14.95 -9.24 5.88
C SER A 65 13.75 -9.49 4.96
N THR A 66 12.56 -9.70 5.53
CA THR A 66 11.30 -9.87 4.79
C THR A 66 10.59 -8.55 4.51
N LEU A 67 11.13 -7.42 4.98
CA LEU A 67 10.65 -6.09 4.63
C LEU A 67 11.46 -5.54 3.45
N GLN A 68 10.76 -5.08 2.42
CA GLN A 68 11.33 -4.29 1.34
C GLN A 68 10.65 -2.92 1.33
N ILE A 69 11.44 -1.84 1.35
CA ILE A 69 10.94 -0.47 1.29
C ILE A 69 11.30 0.13 -0.06
N VAL A 70 10.30 0.69 -0.74
CA VAL A 70 10.45 1.43 -1.99
C VAL A 70 10.07 2.86 -1.73
N HIS A 71 11.05 3.74 -1.87
CA HIS A 71 10.82 5.17 -1.77
C HIS A 71 10.43 5.73 -3.14
N MET A 72 9.19 6.21 -3.25
CA MET A 72 8.59 6.78 -4.43
C MET A 72 8.30 8.26 -4.18
N PRO A 73 9.22 9.17 -4.57
CA PRO A 73 9.04 10.61 -4.35
C PRO A 73 8.01 11.23 -5.30
N ASP A 74 7.73 10.57 -6.43
CA ASP A 74 6.72 10.95 -7.40
C ASP A 74 6.10 9.71 -8.01
N ILE A 75 4.82 9.80 -8.38
CA ILE A 75 4.16 8.75 -9.13
C ILE A 75 4.60 8.70 -10.59
N GLU A 76 5.02 9.84 -11.15
CA GLU A 76 5.60 9.92 -12.51
C GLU A 76 7.02 9.33 -12.56
N SER A 77 7.70 9.25 -11.40
CA SER A 77 9.01 8.60 -11.25
C SER A 77 8.92 7.09 -11.06
N THR A 78 7.72 6.51 -11.09
CA THR A 78 7.57 5.07 -10.90
C THR A 78 8.32 4.36 -12.01
N PRO A 79 9.43 3.67 -11.70
CA PRO A 79 10.23 3.08 -12.74
C PRO A 79 9.42 1.94 -13.37
N HIS A 80 9.73 1.63 -14.63
CA HIS A 80 9.47 0.29 -15.18
C HIS A 80 9.97 -0.81 -14.22
N GLY A 81 10.90 -0.48 -13.32
CA GLY A 81 11.40 -1.30 -12.22
C GLY A 81 10.42 -1.71 -11.11
N PHE A 82 9.18 -1.19 -11.05
CA PHE A 82 8.14 -1.87 -10.26
C PHE A 82 7.84 -3.27 -10.85
N LEU A 83 8.15 -3.49 -12.13
CA LEU A 83 8.12 -4.78 -12.81
C LEU A 83 9.46 -5.53 -12.71
N ASP A 84 10.53 -4.91 -12.22
CA ASP A 84 11.82 -5.59 -12.06
C ASP A 84 11.98 -6.20 -10.66
N PHE A 85 10.93 -6.14 -9.81
CA PHE A 85 10.94 -6.93 -8.60
C PHE A 85 11.05 -8.41 -9.01
N PRO A 86 12.08 -9.13 -8.50
CA PRO A 86 12.16 -10.56 -8.72
C PRO A 86 10.83 -11.16 -8.24
N ASP A 87 10.27 -12.08 -9.01
CA ASP A 87 9.06 -12.85 -8.65
C ASP A 87 9.29 -13.54 -7.31
N ARG A 88 9.10 -12.80 -6.22
CA ARG A 88 9.11 -13.28 -4.85
C ARG A 88 7.65 -13.36 -4.46
N ASP A 89 7.27 -14.43 -3.77
CA ASP A 89 5.90 -14.56 -3.28
C ASP A 89 5.66 -13.54 -2.15
N LEU A 90 5.34 -12.30 -2.53
CA LEU A 90 4.92 -11.27 -1.62
C LEU A 90 3.61 -11.69 -0.98
N ASP A 91 3.56 -11.58 0.34
CA ASP A 91 2.37 -11.87 1.12
C ASP A 91 1.49 -10.61 1.23
N LEU A 92 2.14 -9.44 1.29
CA LEU A 92 1.48 -8.16 1.52
C LEU A 92 2.20 -7.00 0.82
N VAL A 93 1.44 -6.16 0.12
CA VAL A 93 1.90 -4.88 -0.43
C VAL A 93 1.16 -3.74 0.27
N ILE A 94 1.91 -2.78 0.81
CA ILE A 94 1.38 -1.63 1.53
C ILE A 94 1.73 -0.35 0.74
N PHE A 95 0.71 0.36 0.30
CA PHE A 95 0.82 1.64 -0.39
C PHE A 95 0.53 2.79 0.59
N ASP A 96 1.55 3.53 1.03
CA ASP A 96 1.40 4.77 1.81
C ASP A 96 1.03 5.94 0.87
N LEU A 97 -0.19 5.90 0.34
CA LEU A 97 -0.72 6.92 -0.57
C LEU A 97 -0.71 8.30 0.08
N ASN A 98 -0.97 8.38 1.39
CA ASN A 98 -0.93 9.64 2.10
C ASN A 98 0.43 10.34 1.97
N SER A 99 1.53 9.61 2.25
CA SER A 99 2.87 10.19 2.15
C SER A 99 3.16 10.69 0.75
N ILE A 100 2.82 9.89 -0.27
CA ILE A 100 3.12 10.18 -1.68
C ILE A 100 2.34 11.41 -2.15
N VAL A 101 1.05 11.49 -1.80
CA VAL A 101 0.22 12.67 -2.07
C VAL A 101 0.77 13.90 -1.36
N LEU A 102 1.06 13.81 -0.06
CA LEU A 102 1.57 14.95 0.71
C LEU A 102 2.93 15.42 0.18
N ASN A 103 3.82 14.50 -0.16
CA ASN A 103 5.12 14.83 -0.74
C ASN A 103 4.98 15.59 -2.06
N ALA A 104 4.03 15.18 -2.91
CA ALA A 104 3.72 15.91 -4.12
C ALA A 104 3.13 17.31 -3.83
N LEU A 105 2.20 17.40 -2.88
CA LEU A 105 1.57 18.67 -2.49
C LEU A 105 2.54 19.67 -1.83
N HIS A 106 3.57 19.19 -1.15
CA HIS A 106 4.61 20.04 -0.55
C HIS A 106 5.55 20.68 -1.56
N ARG A 107 5.51 20.27 -2.84
CA ARG A 107 6.36 20.89 -3.86
C ARG A 107 5.92 22.33 -4.10
N PRO A 108 6.84 23.31 -4.18
CA PRO A 108 6.49 24.72 -4.37
C PRO A 108 5.55 24.97 -5.55
N VAL A 109 5.76 24.26 -6.67
CA VAL A 109 4.91 24.35 -7.87
C VAL A 109 3.47 23.93 -7.58
N MET A 110 3.27 22.91 -6.75
CA MET A 110 1.94 22.41 -6.40
C MET A 110 1.22 23.32 -5.41
N GLN A 111 1.94 24.03 -4.54
CA GLN A 111 1.36 25.01 -3.63
C GLN A 111 0.80 26.25 -4.35
N GLN A 112 1.24 26.51 -5.58
CA GLN A 112 0.76 27.61 -6.43
C GLN A 112 -0.39 27.17 -7.37
N CYS A 113 -0.72 25.88 -7.40
CA CYS A 113 -1.78 25.36 -8.25
C CYS A 113 -3.18 25.67 -7.67
N SER A 114 -4.16 25.81 -8.56
CA SER A 114 -5.56 25.85 -8.16
C SER A 114 -5.98 24.52 -7.52
N THR A 115 -7.01 24.56 -6.67
CA THR A 115 -7.61 23.36 -6.05
C THR A 115 -7.96 22.30 -7.08
N ASP A 116 -8.51 22.66 -8.24
CA ASP A 116 -8.84 21.71 -9.31
C ASP A 116 -7.61 20.96 -9.85
N LYS A 117 -6.47 21.64 -9.99
CA LYS A 117 -5.21 21.01 -10.40
C LYS A 117 -4.69 20.06 -9.33
N LEU A 118 -4.83 20.41 -8.05
CA LEU A 118 -4.47 19.55 -6.92
C LEU A 118 -5.35 18.29 -6.87
N VAL A 119 -6.67 18.45 -7.00
CA VAL A 119 -7.63 17.34 -7.06
C VAL A 119 -7.26 16.39 -8.21
N ARG A 120 -6.98 16.93 -9.40
CA ARG A 120 -6.57 16.14 -10.57
C ARG A 120 -5.26 15.39 -10.30
N HIS A 121 -4.31 16.00 -9.60
CA HIS A 121 -3.05 15.35 -9.25
C HIS A 121 -3.29 14.18 -8.27
N ILE A 122 -4.14 14.35 -7.27
CA ILE A 122 -4.50 13.26 -6.33
C ILE A 122 -5.23 12.11 -7.06
N ALA A 123 -6.10 12.45 -8.02
CA ALA A 123 -6.75 11.45 -8.86
C ALA A 123 -5.74 10.68 -9.73
N LYS A 124 -4.76 11.37 -10.34
CA LYS A 124 -3.64 10.71 -11.05
C LYS A 124 -2.86 9.77 -10.14
N CYS A 125 -2.56 10.21 -8.91
CA CYS A 125 -1.89 9.38 -7.92
C CYS A 125 -2.68 8.08 -7.69
N SER A 126 -3.96 8.23 -7.40
CA SER A 126 -4.87 7.12 -7.10
C SER A 126 -5.01 6.15 -8.28
N ALA A 127 -5.13 6.68 -9.50
CA ALA A 127 -5.23 5.90 -10.73
C ALA A 127 -3.98 5.04 -10.96
N ALA A 128 -2.78 5.61 -10.80
CA ALA A 128 -1.57 4.83 -11.02
C ALA A 128 -1.38 3.73 -9.95
N PHE A 129 -1.79 3.95 -8.68
CA PHE A 129 -1.81 2.86 -7.69
C PHE A 129 -2.79 1.74 -8.03
N ALA A 130 -3.98 2.08 -8.54
CA ALA A 130 -4.91 1.06 -9.01
C ALA A 130 -4.30 0.22 -10.14
N ASN A 131 -3.60 0.86 -11.08
CA ASN A 131 -2.87 0.17 -12.15
C ASN A 131 -1.71 -0.70 -11.61
N TYR A 132 -0.94 -0.22 -10.64
CA TYR A 132 0.14 -1.02 -10.03
C TYR A 132 -0.39 -2.25 -9.31
N ARG A 133 -1.50 -2.09 -8.58
CA ARG A 133 -2.19 -3.22 -7.95
C ARG A 133 -2.58 -4.28 -8.98
N GLU A 134 -3.18 -3.88 -10.10
CA GLU A 134 -3.59 -4.83 -11.15
C GLU A 134 -2.38 -5.55 -11.76
N GLN A 135 -1.29 -4.83 -12.04
CA GLN A 135 -0.05 -5.43 -12.53
C GLN A 135 0.57 -6.42 -11.53
N LEU A 136 0.54 -6.10 -10.24
CA LEU A 136 1.01 -6.98 -9.19
C LEU A 136 0.14 -8.23 -9.06
N GLN A 137 -1.18 -8.09 -9.13
CA GLN A 137 -2.11 -9.23 -9.07
C GLN A 137 -1.99 -10.16 -10.27
N ALA A 138 -1.65 -9.62 -11.45
CA ALA A 138 -1.37 -10.43 -12.63
C ALA A 138 -0.12 -11.33 -12.47
N ARG A 139 0.82 -10.96 -11.59
CA ARG A 139 2.08 -11.68 -11.36
C ARG A 139 2.10 -12.51 -10.09
N CYS A 140 1.52 -11.99 -9.02
CA CYS A 140 1.48 -12.61 -7.70
C CYS A 140 0.06 -13.13 -7.44
N LYS A 141 -0.14 -14.45 -7.61
CA LYS A 141 -1.47 -15.09 -7.55
C LYS A 141 -2.19 -14.97 -6.19
N SER A 142 -1.50 -14.60 -5.11
CA SER A 142 -2.04 -14.60 -3.74
C SER A 142 -1.55 -13.43 -2.86
N VAL A 143 -1.31 -12.25 -3.45
CA VAL A 143 -0.82 -11.08 -2.69
C VAL A 143 -1.97 -10.22 -2.16
N ASN A 144 -1.96 -9.95 -0.86
CA ASN A 144 -2.87 -8.96 -0.27
C ASN A 144 -2.34 -7.55 -0.52
N THR A 145 -3.24 -6.58 -0.75
CA THR A 145 -2.85 -5.18 -0.91
C THR A 145 -3.57 -4.29 0.09
N VAL A 146 -2.84 -3.33 0.67
CA VAL A 146 -3.38 -2.34 1.60
C VAL A 146 -3.01 -0.95 1.11
N LEU A 147 -4.02 -0.14 0.83
CA LEU A 147 -3.87 1.29 0.64
C LEU A 147 -3.99 1.99 2.00
N VAL A 148 -2.97 2.70 2.44
CA VAL A 148 -2.99 3.46 3.70
C VAL A 148 -3.16 4.94 3.39
N MET A 149 -4.19 5.54 3.98
CA MET A 149 -4.54 6.95 3.83
C MET A 149 -4.83 7.59 5.17
N SER A 150 -4.70 8.91 5.24
CA SER A 150 -5.12 9.68 6.40
C SER A 150 -6.63 9.88 6.41
N GLN A 151 -7.23 10.05 7.59
CA GLN A 151 -8.61 10.52 7.73
C GLN A 151 -8.77 12.02 7.46
N ASP A 152 -7.68 12.79 7.53
CA ASP A 152 -7.70 14.19 7.16
C ASP A 152 -8.11 14.38 5.71
N SER A 153 -8.87 15.45 5.51
CA SER A 153 -9.13 15.98 4.19
C SER A 153 -7.82 16.41 3.55
N TYR A 154 -7.44 15.68 2.49
CA TYR A 154 -6.70 16.24 1.36
C TYR A 154 -7.38 17.53 0.86
N PRO A 155 -6.83 18.29 -0.09
CA PRO A 155 -7.56 19.35 -0.78
C PRO A 155 -8.68 18.77 -1.70
N LEU A 156 -9.52 17.92 -1.11
CA LEU A 156 -10.67 17.22 -1.66
C LEU A 156 -11.85 17.50 -0.72
N THR A 157 -12.98 17.86 -1.32
CA THR A 157 -14.26 17.79 -0.61
C THR A 157 -14.62 16.34 -0.31
N GLN A 158 -15.54 16.11 0.64
CA GLN A 158 -16.03 14.77 0.95
C GLN A 158 -16.63 14.08 -0.29
N ALA A 159 -17.30 14.81 -1.17
CA ALA A 159 -17.85 14.28 -2.42
C ALA A 159 -16.74 13.85 -3.39
N GLN A 160 -15.69 14.65 -3.55
CA GLN A 160 -14.54 14.30 -4.39
C GLN A 160 -13.77 13.09 -3.84
N PHE A 161 -13.63 12.99 -2.53
CA PHE A 161 -13.00 11.83 -1.90
C PHE A 161 -13.84 10.56 -2.13
N LYS A 162 -15.16 10.62 -1.90
CA LYS A 162 -16.08 9.49 -2.19
C LYS A 162 -16.02 9.07 -3.65
N LEU A 163 -16.01 10.04 -4.58
CA LEU A 163 -15.89 9.77 -6.01
C LEU A 163 -14.56 9.09 -6.34
N LEU A 164 -13.45 9.59 -5.80
CA LEU A 164 -12.12 9.01 -5.99
C LEU A 164 -12.06 7.55 -5.51
N CYS A 165 -12.61 7.27 -4.33
CA CYS A 165 -12.74 5.89 -3.84
C CYS A 165 -13.60 5.03 -4.76
N GLY A 166 -14.74 5.54 -5.23
CA GLY A 166 -15.64 4.83 -6.15
C GLY A 166 -15.04 4.56 -7.52
N LEU A 167 -14.15 5.43 -8.01
CA LEU A 167 -13.50 5.27 -9.31
C LEU A 167 -12.32 4.29 -9.29
N TYR A 168 -11.43 4.40 -8.29
CA TYR A 168 -10.14 3.70 -8.31
C TYR A 168 -10.04 2.57 -7.29
N PHE A 169 -10.88 2.59 -6.26
CA PHE A 169 -10.79 1.66 -5.13
C PHE A 169 -12.13 0.95 -4.87
N CYS A 170 -12.97 0.87 -5.90
CA CYS A 170 -14.23 0.13 -5.84
C CYS A 170 -13.96 -1.34 -5.49
N GLY A 171 -14.76 -1.89 -4.57
CA GLY A 171 -14.63 -3.27 -4.10
C GLY A 171 -13.54 -3.49 -3.04
N ASN A 172 -12.76 -2.47 -2.66
CA ASN A 172 -11.81 -2.60 -1.56
C ASN A 172 -12.53 -2.57 -0.20
N GLU A 173 -12.13 -3.44 0.72
CA GLU A 173 -12.64 -3.46 2.08
C GLU A 173 -12.00 -2.33 2.90
N CYS A 174 -12.82 -1.41 3.43
CA CYS A 174 -12.33 -0.23 4.13
C CYS A 174 -12.35 -0.42 5.65
N HIS A 175 -11.23 -0.09 6.29
CA HIS A 175 -11.03 -0.17 7.73
C HIS A 175 -10.54 1.14 8.31
N THR A 176 -11.07 1.52 9.48
CA THR A 176 -10.56 2.62 10.32
C THR A 176 -9.83 2.09 11.57
N SER A 177 -9.87 0.78 11.79
CA SER A 177 -9.28 0.10 12.94
C SER A 177 -8.17 -0.83 12.50
N LEU A 178 -6.95 -0.58 13.00
CA LEU A 178 -5.78 -1.41 12.69
C LEU A 178 -5.95 -2.86 13.14
N SER A 179 -6.59 -3.10 14.29
CA SER A 179 -6.82 -4.46 14.80
C SER A 179 -7.77 -5.25 13.90
N LYS A 180 -8.84 -4.62 13.42
CA LYS A 180 -9.78 -5.26 12.47
C LYS A 180 -9.09 -5.57 11.15
N LEU A 181 -8.37 -4.60 10.58
CA LEU A 181 -7.60 -4.79 9.35
C LEU A 181 -6.60 -5.94 9.49
N ALA A 182 -5.77 -5.91 10.54
CA ALA A 182 -4.77 -6.95 10.78
C ALA A 182 -5.43 -8.34 10.92
N GLY A 183 -6.54 -8.43 11.66
CA GLY A 183 -7.32 -9.67 11.76
C GLY A 183 -7.77 -10.20 10.40
N ARG A 184 -8.22 -9.34 9.48
CA ARG A 184 -8.63 -9.73 8.12
C ARG A 184 -7.45 -10.21 7.28
N ILE A 185 -6.35 -9.45 7.26
CA ILE A 185 -5.12 -9.83 6.54
C ILE A 185 -4.63 -11.22 7.01
N PHE A 186 -4.66 -11.47 8.33
CA PHE A 186 -4.17 -12.74 8.88
C PHE A 186 -5.18 -13.90 8.80
N SER A 187 -6.48 -13.61 8.69
CA SER A 187 -7.51 -14.67 8.48
C SER A 187 -7.68 -15.04 7.01
N SER A 188 -7.20 -14.20 6.08
CA SER A 188 -7.22 -14.45 4.64
C SER A 188 -6.09 -15.34 4.14
N GLN A 189 -5.22 -15.82 5.04
CA GLN A 189 -4.10 -16.72 4.79
C GLN A 189 -4.34 -18.07 5.44
#